data_AF-A0A4Y2DUA3-F1
#
_entry.id   AF-A0A4Y2DUA3-F1
#
_cell.length_a   1.000
_cell.length_b   1.000
_cell.length_c   1.000
_cell.angle_alpha   90.00
_cell.angle_beta   90.00
_cell.angle_gamma   90.00
#
_symmetry.space_group_name_H-M   'P 1'
#
loop_
_entity.id
_entity.type
_entity.pdbx_description
1 polymer ?
#
loop_
_entity_poly.entity_id
_entity_poly.type
_entity_poly.pdbx_seq_one_letter_code
_entity_poly.pdbx_strand_id
1 'polypeptide(L)'
;MSPLAAHFSDKVWVAKLAYLCDIFSLFNELNLCLQGKMTTVFKLADKVAAFKAKLELWGLPANRGNLDMFQTLAGILGETEPERSFSWLVHGHLSLLLKEFERCFPTTKDPRTGKERIRDPFLNKSGESVQEDQLLEIANDGGL
;
A
#
# COMPACT_ATOMS: atom_id res chain seq x y z
N MET A 1 31.17 -25.85 -17.01
CA MET A 1 30.48 -24.87 -16.14
C MET A 1 29.02 -24.81 -16.54
N SER A 2 28.09 -24.72 -15.59
CA SER A 2 26.67 -24.58 -15.90
C SER A 2 26.42 -23.27 -16.69
N PRO A 3 25.59 -23.26 -17.74
CA PRO A 3 25.21 -22.02 -18.44
C PRO A 3 24.61 -20.96 -17.49
N LEU A 4 23.95 -21.41 -16.41
CA LEU A 4 23.41 -20.54 -15.37
C LEU A 4 24.51 -19.79 -14.60
N ALA A 5 25.69 -20.38 -14.47
CA ALA A 5 26.81 -19.77 -13.76
C ALA A 5 27.31 -18.49 -14.45
N ALA A 6 27.15 -18.39 -15.78
CA ALA A 6 27.55 -17.21 -16.55
C ALA A 6 26.70 -15.97 -16.20
N HIS A 7 25.43 -16.14 -15.80
CA HIS A 7 24.57 -15.03 -15.42
C HIS A 7 24.99 -14.33 -14.13
N PHE A 8 25.69 -15.03 -13.22
CA PHE A 8 26.23 -14.41 -12.01
C PHE A 8 27.41 -13.47 -12.27
N SER A 9 27.97 -13.47 -13.48
CA SER A 9 28.97 -12.49 -13.92
C SER A 9 28.34 -11.24 -14.57
N ASP A 10 27.04 -11.28 -14.91
CA ASP A 10 26.30 -10.15 -15.46
C ASP A 10 25.69 -9.31 -14.33
N LYS A 11 26.32 -8.18 -14.05
CA LYS A 11 25.89 -7.25 -12.99
C LYS A 11 24.46 -6.74 -13.19
N VAL A 12 24.03 -6.53 -14.44
CA VAL A 12 22.67 -6.05 -14.74
C VAL A 12 21.65 -7.15 -14.45
N TRP A 13 21.97 -8.39 -14.81
CA TRP A 13 21.10 -9.53 -14.50
C TRP A 13 20.98 -9.74 -12.99
N VAL A 14 22.09 -9.71 -12.25
CA VAL A 14 22.10 -9.85 -10.79
C VAL A 14 21.30 -8.73 -10.11
N ALA A 15 21.42 -7.48 -10.57
CA ALA A 15 20.61 -6.36 -10.07
C ALA A 15 19.11 -6.56 -10.32
N LYS A 16 18.71 -7.03 -11.51
CA LYS A 16 17.30 -7.37 -11.81
C LYS A 16 16.77 -8.46 -10.89
N LEU A 17 17.58 -9.49 -10.61
CA LEU A 17 17.20 -10.57 -9.70
C LEU A 17 17.03 -10.05 -8.27
N ALA A 18 17.98 -9.26 -7.79
CA ALA A 18 17.92 -8.65 -6.45
C ALA A 18 16.67 -7.78 -6.27
N TYR A 19 16.35 -6.96 -7.27
CA TYR A 19 15.11 -6.19 -7.31
C TYR A 19 13.85 -7.08 -7.23
N LEU A 20 13.79 -8.18 -7.99
CA LEU A 20 12.67 -9.11 -7.92
C LEU A 20 12.56 -9.78 -6.55
N CYS A 21 13.68 -10.13 -5.91
CA CYS A 21 13.67 -10.65 -4.54
C CYS A 21 13.03 -9.66 -3.56
N ASP A 22 13.36 -8.36 -3.67
CA ASP A 22 12.74 -7.33 -2.83
C ASP A 22 11.23 -7.19 -3.10
N ILE A 23 10.80 -7.22 -4.37
CA ILE A 23 9.38 -7.16 -4.75
C ILE A 23 8.59 -8.38 -4.23
N PHE A 24 9.13 -9.59 -4.40
CA PHE A 24 8.48 -10.80 -3.88
C PHE A 24 8.41 -10.82 -2.36
N SER A 25 9.44 -10.31 -1.68
CA SER A 25 9.42 -10.15 -0.22
C SER A 25 8.29 -9.22 0.20
N LEU A 26 8.14 -8.09 -0.48
CA LEU A 26 7.04 -7.14 -0.26
C LEU A 26 5.66 -7.80 -0.49
N PHE A 27 5.48 -8.62 -1.52
CA PHE A 27 4.24 -9.38 -1.72
C PHE A 27 4.00 -10.44 -0.67
N ASN A 28 5.03 -11.13 -0.21
CA ASN A 28 4.92 -12.11 0.86
C ASN A 28 4.48 -11.45 2.16
N GLU A 29 5.02 -10.28 2.51
CA GLU A 29 4.57 -9.49 3.66
C GLU A 29 3.08 -9.12 3.56
N LEU A 30 2.66 -8.63 2.39
CA LEU A 30 1.25 -8.31 2.15
C LEU A 30 0.38 -9.56 2.28
N ASN A 31 0.74 -10.65 1.60
CA ASN A 31 0.00 -11.90 1.63
C ASN A 31 -0.14 -12.43 3.05
N LEU A 32 0.90 -12.36 3.87
CA LEU A 32 0.86 -12.75 5.27
C LEU A 32 -0.11 -11.86 6.07
N CYS A 33 -0.10 -10.54 5.83
CA CYS A 33 -1.06 -9.62 6.43
C CYS A 33 -2.51 -9.93 6.03
N LEU A 34 -2.75 -10.38 4.81
CA LEU A 34 -4.08 -10.72 4.29
C LEU A 34 -4.57 -12.09 4.77
N GLN A 35 -3.66 -13.04 5.02
CA GLN A 35 -3.97 -14.41 5.47
C GLN A 35 -4.13 -14.54 7.00
N GLY A 36 -3.86 -13.47 7.77
CA GLY A 36 -3.97 -13.48 9.22
C GLY A 36 -5.37 -13.82 9.71
N LYS A 37 -5.49 -14.78 10.64
CA LYS A 37 -6.76 -15.09 11.32
C LYS A 37 -7.18 -13.88 12.16
N MET A 38 -8.46 -13.48 12.09
CA MET A 38 -9.08 -12.33 12.79
C MET A 38 -8.90 -10.92 12.16
N THR A 39 -8.81 -10.80 10.83
CA THR A 39 -8.87 -9.49 10.16
C THR A 39 -10.26 -9.20 9.60
N THR A 40 -10.87 -8.08 9.98
CA THR A 40 -12.12 -7.61 9.35
C THR A 40 -11.86 -7.13 7.93
N VAL A 41 -12.90 -7.10 7.09
CA VAL A 41 -12.80 -6.58 5.72
C VAL A 41 -12.26 -5.15 5.66
N PHE A 42 -12.54 -4.32 6.68
CA PHE A 42 -11.98 -2.97 6.79
C PHE A 42 -10.47 -2.97 7.04
N LYS A 43 -9.97 -3.86 7.92
CA LYS A 43 -8.53 -4.00 8.16
C LYS A 43 -7.80 -4.51 6.91
N LEU A 44 -8.40 -5.44 6.17
CA LEU A 44 -7.85 -5.92 4.90
C LEU A 44 -7.78 -4.77 3.87
N ALA A 45 -8.84 -3.98 3.75
CA ALA A 45 -8.87 -2.80 2.87
C ALA A 45 -7.80 -1.77 3.26
N ASP A 46 -7.57 -1.51 4.54
CA ASP A 46 -6.46 -0.65 4.99
C ASP A 46 -5.10 -1.19 4.57
N LYS A 47 -4.86 -2.49 4.71
CA LYS A 47 -3.57 -3.11 4.34
C LYS A 47 -3.29 -2.97 2.85
N VAL A 48 -4.29 -3.21 2.01
CA VAL A 48 -4.17 -3.01 0.55
C VAL A 48 -3.97 -1.54 0.21
N ALA A 49 -4.70 -0.62 0.85
CA ALA A 49 -4.54 0.82 0.62
C ALA A 49 -3.13 1.31 1.03
N ALA A 50 -2.64 0.88 2.19
CA ALA A 50 -1.28 1.20 2.65
C ALA A 50 -0.21 0.63 1.71
N PHE A 51 -0.46 -0.55 1.15
CA PHE A 51 0.43 -1.16 0.16
C PHE A 51 0.53 -0.33 -1.13
N LYS A 52 -0.62 0.09 -1.69
CA LYS A 52 -0.67 0.97 -2.85
C LYS A 52 0.06 2.29 -2.60
N ALA A 53 -0.20 2.92 -1.46
CA ALA A 53 0.47 4.15 -1.05
C ALA A 53 2.01 3.96 -0.92
N LYS A 54 2.46 2.79 -0.45
CA LYS A 54 3.89 2.45 -0.41
C LYS A 54 4.49 2.36 -1.83
N LEU A 55 3.81 1.72 -2.78
CA LEU A 55 4.26 1.66 -4.18
C LEU A 55 4.35 3.06 -4.82
N GLU A 56 3.35 3.92 -4.59
CA GLU A 56 3.35 5.30 -5.06
C GLU A 56 4.52 6.11 -4.46
N LEU A 57 4.72 5.99 -3.14
CA LEU A 57 5.81 6.65 -2.42
C LEU A 57 7.18 6.27 -2.99
N TRP A 58 7.35 5.01 -3.39
CA TRP A 58 8.60 4.51 -3.96
C TRP A 58 8.80 4.87 -5.43
N GLY A 59 7.73 5.16 -6.17
CA GLY A 59 7.83 5.59 -7.57
C GLY A 59 8.63 6.88 -7.74
N LEU A 60 8.38 7.89 -6.89
CA LEU A 60 9.03 9.20 -7.02
C LEU A 60 10.56 9.15 -6.81
N PRO A 61 11.10 8.51 -5.75
CA PRO A 61 12.55 8.34 -5.58
C PRO A 61 13.17 7.41 -6.63
N ALA A 62 12.50 6.31 -7.00
CA ALA A 62 13.01 5.38 -8.01
C ALA A 62 13.23 6.05 -9.37
N ASN A 63 12.32 6.96 -9.79
CA ASN A 63 12.53 7.75 -11.01
C ASN A 63 13.73 8.69 -10.93
N ARG A 64 14.14 9.09 -9.72
CA ARG A 64 15.35 9.89 -9.47
C ARG A 64 16.61 9.04 -9.27
N GLY A 65 16.51 7.72 -9.36
CA GLY A 65 17.62 6.78 -9.18
C GLY A 65 17.87 6.34 -7.74
N ASN A 66 17.13 6.87 -6.75
CA ASN A 66 17.21 6.36 -5.39
C ASN A 66 16.45 5.03 -5.31
N LEU A 67 17.17 3.95 -5.03
CA LEU A 67 16.66 2.58 -4.92
C LEU A 67 16.85 2.00 -3.52
N ASP A 68 17.09 2.84 -2.51
CA ASP A 68 17.44 2.42 -1.14
C ASP A 68 16.30 1.66 -0.45
N MET A 69 15.06 1.83 -0.90
CA MET A 69 13.93 1.05 -0.40
C MET A 69 14.03 -0.45 -0.72
N PHE A 70 14.81 -0.82 -1.74
CA PHE A 70 15.05 -2.19 -2.17
C PHE A 70 16.38 -2.67 -1.56
N GLN A 71 16.32 -3.20 -0.34
CA GLN A 71 17.51 -3.49 0.47
C GLN A 71 18.45 -4.53 -0.18
N THR A 72 17.91 -5.56 -0.80
CA THR A 72 18.72 -6.57 -1.51
C THR A 72 19.41 -5.95 -2.71
N LEU A 73 18.67 -5.19 -3.51
CA LEU A 73 19.22 -4.45 -4.65
C LEU A 73 20.28 -3.43 -4.23
N ALA A 74 20.02 -2.62 -3.21
CA ALA A 74 20.94 -1.63 -2.69
C ALA A 74 22.25 -2.29 -2.22
N GLY A 75 22.16 -3.44 -1.53
CA GLY A 75 23.33 -4.22 -1.13
C GLY A 75 24.15 -4.76 -2.31
N ILE A 76 23.51 -5.12 -3.42
CA ILE A 76 24.19 -5.57 -4.66
C ILE A 76 24.84 -4.41 -5.40
N LEU A 77 24.21 -3.24 -5.41
CA LEU A 77 24.67 -2.07 -6.13
C LEU A 77 25.81 -1.34 -5.40
N GLY A 78 25.82 -1.42 -4.06
CA GLY A 78 26.81 -0.76 -3.22
C GLY A 78 26.77 0.76 -3.38
N GLU A 79 27.93 1.40 -3.53
CA GLU A 79 28.05 2.85 -3.78
C GLU A 79 27.89 3.23 -5.26
N THR A 80 27.61 2.26 -6.13
CA THR A 80 27.49 2.53 -7.57
C THR A 80 26.12 3.13 -7.85
N GLU A 81 26.05 4.26 -8.55
CA GLU A 81 24.77 4.78 -9.00
C GLU A 81 24.14 3.85 -10.07
N PRO A 82 22.84 3.53 -9.97
CA PRO A 82 22.19 2.68 -10.94
C PRO A 82 22.10 3.37 -12.30
N GLU A 83 22.24 2.60 -13.38
CA GLU A 83 22.01 3.14 -14.72
C GLU A 83 20.60 3.73 -14.83
N ARG A 84 20.47 4.89 -15.49
CA ARG A 84 19.16 5.56 -15.69
C ARG A 84 18.11 4.63 -16.30
N SER A 85 18.53 3.75 -17.23
CA SER A 85 17.68 2.73 -17.86
C SER A 85 17.07 1.76 -16.84
N PHE A 86 17.85 1.37 -15.83
CA PHE A 86 17.43 0.47 -14.76
C PHE A 86 16.46 1.17 -13.81
N SER A 87 16.75 2.42 -13.42
CA SER A 87 15.84 3.23 -12.59
C SER A 87 14.47 3.43 -13.25
N TRP A 88 14.45 3.66 -14.58
CA TRP A 88 13.20 3.71 -15.35
C TRP A 88 12.47 2.38 -15.41
N LEU A 89 13.18 1.26 -15.54
CA LEU A 89 12.59 -0.08 -15.49
C LEU A 89 11.90 -0.30 -14.14
N VAL A 90 12.58 0.01 -13.02
CA VAL A 90 12.00 -0.12 -11.67
C VAL A 90 10.76 0.76 -11.53
N HIS A 91 10.85 2.04 -11.89
CA HIS A 91 9.72 2.97 -11.84
C HIS A 91 8.53 2.49 -12.71
N GLY A 92 8.80 2.03 -13.93
CA GLY A 92 7.79 1.50 -14.83
C GLY A 92 7.11 0.25 -14.26
N HIS A 93 7.88 -0.66 -13.65
CA HIS A 93 7.33 -1.85 -13.01
C HIS A 93 6.46 -1.50 -11.81
N LEU A 94 6.90 -0.59 -10.92
CA LEU A 94 6.08 -0.12 -9.79
C LEU A 94 4.75 0.50 -10.27
N SER A 95 4.80 1.29 -11.35
CA SER A 95 3.61 1.88 -11.95
C SER A 95 2.64 0.82 -12.49
N LEU A 96 3.15 -0.26 -13.09
CA LEU A 96 2.33 -1.38 -13.55
C LEU A 96 1.73 -2.16 -12.37
N LEU A 97 2.51 -2.41 -11.33
CA LEU A 97 2.02 -3.07 -10.12
C LEU A 97 0.87 -2.27 -9.50
N LEU A 98 1.03 -0.96 -9.34
CA LEU A 98 -0.03 -0.10 -8.80
C LEU A 98 -1.32 -0.19 -9.64
N LYS A 99 -1.22 -0.16 -10.97
CA LYS A 99 -2.37 -0.33 -11.87
C LYS A 99 -3.05 -1.68 -11.68
N GLU A 100 -2.29 -2.76 -11.55
CA GLU A 100 -2.84 -4.09 -11.27
C GLU A 100 -3.51 -4.16 -9.90
N PHE A 101 -2.96 -3.49 -8.88
CA PHE A 101 -3.59 -3.39 -7.57
C PHE A 101 -4.89 -2.58 -7.60
N GLU A 102 -4.97 -1.50 -8.37
CA GLU A 102 -6.23 -0.78 -8.60
C GLU A 102 -7.25 -1.65 -9.36
N ARG A 103 -6.80 -2.45 -10.32
CA ARG A 103 -7.68 -3.37 -11.07
C ARG A 103 -8.27 -4.46 -10.16
N CYS A 104 -7.44 -5.07 -9.31
CA CYS A 104 -7.86 -6.15 -8.41
C CYS A 104 -8.63 -5.64 -7.18
N PHE A 105 -8.27 -4.47 -6.67
CA PHE A 105 -8.89 -3.84 -5.50
C PHE A 105 -9.31 -2.40 -5.80
N PRO A 106 -10.37 -2.17 -6.59
CA PRO A 106 -10.73 -0.83 -7.01
C PRO A 106 -11.09 0.08 -5.85
N THR A 107 -10.52 1.27 -5.80
CA THR A 107 -10.85 2.28 -4.77
C THR A 107 -12.34 2.67 -4.81
N THR A 108 -12.99 2.59 -5.97
CA THR A 108 -14.44 2.82 -6.14
C THR A 108 -15.32 1.76 -5.46
N LYS A 109 -14.76 0.60 -5.13
CA LYS A 109 -15.45 -0.51 -4.45
C LYS A 109 -14.93 -0.72 -3.03
N ASP A 110 -14.38 0.34 -2.43
CA ASP A 110 -13.83 0.26 -1.08
C ASP A 110 -14.94 -0.11 -0.07
N PRO A 111 -14.82 -1.23 0.65
CA PRO A 111 -15.83 -1.67 1.61
C PRO A 111 -16.02 -0.69 2.76
N ARG A 112 -15.04 0.18 3.04
CA ARG A 112 -15.06 1.19 4.11
C ARG A 112 -15.97 2.38 3.79
N THR A 113 -16.16 2.71 2.51
CA THR A 113 -16.96 3.87 2.07
C THR A 113 -18.40 3.77 2.57
N GLY A 114 -18.87 4.83 3.23
CA GLY A 114 -20.22 4.93 3.79
C GLY A 114 -20.43 4.11 5.07
N LYS A 115 -19.37 3.54 5.64
CA LYS A 115 -19.39 2.72 6.87
C LYS A 115 -18.49 3.29 7.96
N GLU A 116 -18.21 4.59 7.91
CA GLU A 116 -17.31 5.29 8.82
C GLU A 116 -17.77 5.13 10.27
N ARG A 117 -19.08 5.23 10.53
CA ARG A 117 -19.70 5.04 11.86
C ARG A 117 -19.52 3.62 12.42
N ILE A 118 -19.29 2.61 11.58
CA ILE A 118 -19.03 1.24 12.04
C ILE A 118 -17.59 1.11 12.55
N ARG A 119 -16.66 1.92 12.04
CA ARG A 119 -15.27 1.97 12.54
C ARG A 119 -15.14 2.87 13.77
N ASP A 120 -15.83 4.01 13.74
CA ASP A 120 -15.85 4.98 14.82
C ASP A 120 -17.28 5.55 14.97
N PRO A 121 -18.06 5.02 15.94
CA PRO A 121 -19.45 5.44 16.17
C PRO A 121 -19.62 6.92 16.51
N PHE A 122 -18.55 7.57 16.97
CA PHE A 122 -18.55 8.96 17.42
C PHE A 122 -17.96 9.91 16.37
N LEU A 123 -17.73 9.45 15.14
CA LEU A 123 -17.40 10.34 14.03
C LEU A 123 -18.54 11.34 13.81
N ASN A 124 -18.32 12.53 14.35
CA ASN A 124 -19.22 13.66 14.22
C ASN A 124 -19.25 14.05 12.74
N LYS A 125 -20.35 13.75 12.04
CA LYS A 125 -20.59 14.41 10.76
C LYS A 125 -20.77 15.88 11.12
N SER A 126 -19.90 16.75 10.61
CA SER A 126 -19.93 18.19 10.84
C SER A 126 -21.18 18.86 10.21
N GLY A 127 -22.38 18.37 10.55
CA GLY A 127 -23.64 18.72 9.92
C GLY A 127 -24.86 17.95 10.44
N GLU A 128 -24.73 16.95 11.31
CA GLU A 128 -25.87 16.34 12.02
C GLU A 128 -25.97 16.97 13.42
N SER A 129 -26.54 18.18 13.41
CA SER A 129 -27.27 18.86 14.49
C SER A 129 -27.06 18.36 15.93
N VAL A 130 -26.30 19.13 16.70
CA VAL A 130 -26.40 19.28 18.17
C VAL A 130 -27.75 19.91 18.55
N GLN A 131 -28.85 19.45 17.95
CA GLN A 131 -30.18 20.06 18.07
C GLN A 131 -31.27 19.06 18.44
N GLU A 132 -30.94 17.77 18.61
CA GLU A 132 -31.90 16.79 19.12
C GLU A 132 -31.81 16.59 20.65
N ASP A 133 -30.70 16.93 21.30
CA ASP A 133 -30.57 16.84 22.78
C ASP A 133 -31.22 18.02 23.53
N GLN A 134 -31.70 19.06 22.83
CA GLN A 134 -32.42 20.19 23.44
C GLN A 134 -33.96 20.06 23.37
N LEU A 135 -34.50 18.96 22.82
CA LEU A 135 -35.95 18.76 22.68
C LEU A 135 -36.54 17.66 23.58
N LEU A 136 -35.75 17.05 24.48
CA LEU A 136 -36.24 16.01 25.40
C LEU A 136 -36.63 16.51 26.80
N GLU A 137 -36.55 17.82 27.10
CA GLU A 137 -36.99 18.38 28.40
C GLU A 137 -38.43 18.96 28.42
N ILE A 138 -39.26 18.79 27.38
CA ILE A 138 -40.59 19.45 27.33
C ILE A 138 -41.79 18.47 27.27
N ALA A 139 -41.66 17.25 27.80
CA ALA A 139 -42.77 16.28 27.80
C ALA A 139 -43.06 15.62 29.15
N ASN A 140 -42.66 16.24 30.28
CA ASN A 140 -43.01 15.74 31.61
C ASN A 140 -43.51 16.82 32.59
N ASP A 141 -44.33 17.75 32.11
CA ASP A 141 -45.22 18.50 33.02
C ASP A 141 -46.58 18.74 32.36
N GLY A 142 -47.24 17.63 32.08
CA GLY A 142 -48.66 17.59 31.75
C GLY A 142 -49.50 17.48 33.02
N GLY A 143 -49.88 18.63 33.59
CA GLY A 143 -51.23 18.87 34.08
C GLY A 143 -51.66 18.35 35.46
N LEU A 144 -51.97 19.35 36.31
CA LEU A 144 -52.96 19.43 37.41
C LEU A 144 -52.65 18.78 38.76
#